data_AF-X1IUL4-F1
#
_entry.id   AF-X1IUL4-F1
#
_cell.length_a   1.000
_cell.length_b   1.000
_cell.length_c   1.000
_cell.angle_alpha   90.00
_cell.angle_beta   90.00
_cell.angle_gamma   90.00
#
_symmetry.space_group_name_H-M   'P 1'
#
loop_
_entity.id
_entity.type
_entity.pdbx_description
1 polymer ?
#
loop_
_entity_poly.entity_id
_entity_poly.type
_entity_poly.pdbx_seq_one_letter_code
_entity_poly.pdbx_strand_id
1 'polypeptide(L)'
;EIERSADCFPLLYGDIARTSVTIVGTNPFTALSISHEHIRLRVEQELREIRIRMRRVATDMAGKPHFGGAVEHKVKQLRSPLWALLTLRGESVDDHLEPVLVGATKAYGIDTAPLLRAREVPAAAYTTLATLLDAALDDVDTWTPERGNS
;
A
#
# COMPACT_ATOMS: atom_id res chain seq x y z
N GLU A 1 10.01 -16.32 17.79
CA GLU A 1 10.73 -15.18 17.19
C GLU A 1 9.94 -14.58 16.03
N ILE A 2 9.52 -15.38 15.05
CA ILE A 2 8.74 -14.95 13.88
C ILE A 2 7.49 -14.14 14.25
N GLU A 3 6.69 -14.57 15.23
CA GLU A 3 5.49 -13.84 15.67
C GLU A 3 5.81 -12.41 16.13
N ARG A 4 6.81 -12.23 16.99
CA ARG A 4 7.23 -10.89 17.46
C ARG A 4 7.76 -10.02 16.31
N SER A 5 8.44 -10.62 15.34
CA SER A 5 8.90 -9.89 14.16
C SER A 5 7.73 -9.50 13.24
N ALA A 6 6.68 -10.31 13.18
CA ALA A 6 5.48 -10.01 12.41
C ALA A 6 4.68 -8.84 13.02
N ASP A 7 4.74 -8.63 14.33
CA ASP A 7 4.18 -7.42 14.96
C ASP A 7 4.89 -6.14 14.49
N CYS A 8 6.22 -6.18 14.34
CA CYS A 8 7.01 -5.04 13.88
C CYS A 8 6.99 -4.85 12.36
N PHE A 9 6.88 -5.93 11.59
CA PHE A 9 6.95 -5.93 10.13
C PHE A 9 5.77 -6.68 9.49
N PRO A 10 4.52 -6.31 9.78
CA PRO A 10 3.34 -7.10 9.44
C PRO A 10 3.13 -7.27 7.94
N LEU A 11 3.38 -6.22 7.15
CA LEU A 11 3.25 -6.30 5.69
C LEU A 11 4.29 -7.23 5.07
N LEU A 12 5.54 -7.20 5.57
CA LEU A 12 6.62 -8.05 5.08
C LEU A 12 6.33 -9.53 5.39
N TYR A 13 6.00 -9.84 6.65
CA TYR A 13 5.73 -11.22 7.04
C TYR A 13 4.43 -11.76 6.43
N GLY A 14 3.41 -10.90 6.23
CA GLY A 14 2.21 -11.27 5.49
C GLY A 14 2.47 -11.58 4.02
N ASP A 15 3.35 -10.81 3.36
CA ASP A 15 3.79 -11.06 1.99
C ASP A 15 4.55 -12.40 1.87
N ILE A 16 5.47 -12.66 2.80
CA ILE A 16 6.22 -13.93 2.88
C ILE A 16 5.25 -15.10 3.11
N ALA A 17 4.34 -14.99 4.08
CA ALA A 17 3.39 -16.04 4.38
C ALA A 17 2.54 -16.43 3.16
N ARG A 18 2.11 -15.44 2.37
CA ARG A 18 1.28 -15.64 1.17
C ARG A 18 2.07 -16.20 -0.02
N THR A 19 3.31 -15.77 -0.21
CA THR A 19 4.10 -16.07 -1.43
C THR A 19 5.12 -17.19 -1.25
N SER A 20 5.37 -17.62 -0.01
CA SER A 20 6.37 -18.66 0.29
C SER A 20 6.00 -20.02 -0.30
N VAL A 21 7.00 -20.69 -0.88
CA VAL A 21 6.90 -22.09 -1.34
C VAL A 21 7.76 -22.97 -0.45
N THR A 22 7.18 -24.02 0.10
CA THR A 22 7.91 -24.97 0.95
C THR A 22 8.57 -26.03 0.09
N ILE A 23 9.90 -26.07 0.11
CA ILE A 23 10.68 -27.05 -0.65
C ILE A 23 10.86 -28.33 0.19
N VAL A 24 11.12 -28.19 1.49
CA VAL A 24 11.31 -29.30 2.44
C VAL A 24 10.79 -28.91 3.81
N GLY A 25 10.17 -29.86 4.53
CA GLY A 25 9.74 -29.70 5.90
C GLY A 25 8.41 -28.95 6.04
N THR A 26 8.22 -28.28 7.18
CA THR A 26 7.00 -27.53 7.51
C THR A 26 7.21 -26.04 7.26
N ASN A 27 6.26 -25.39 6.62
CA ASN A 27 6.28 -23.94 6.44
C ASN A 27 6.05 -23.23 7.80
N PRO A 28 7.01 -22.42 8.30
CA PRO A 28 6.84 -21.73 9.57
C PRO A 28 5.82 -20.59 9.53
N PHE A 29 5.35 -20.20 8.33
CA PHE A 29 4.41 -19.09 8.14
C PHE A 29 2.95 -19.54 7.99
N THR A 30 2.66 -20.84 7.84
CA THR A 30 1.27 -21.32 7.66
C THR A 30 0.37 -21.04 8.86
N ALA A 31 0.94 -21.01 10.07
CA ALA A 31 0.20 -20.71 11.30
C ALA A 31 0.37 -19.25 11.75
N LEU A 32 1.03 -18.40 10.95
CA LEU A 32 1.28 -17.02 11.32
C LEU A 32 -0.02 -16.20 11.25
N SER A 33 -0.46 -15.73 12.41
CA SER A 33 -1.53 -14.73 12.52
C SER A 33 -0.93 -13.36 12.80
N ILE A 34 -1.37 -12.34 12.06
CA ILE A 34 -0.89 -10.97 12.22
C ILE A 34 -2.09 -10.10 12.60
N SER A 35 -1.98 -9.37 13.71
CA SER A 35 -3.04 -8.48 14.18
C SER A 35 -3.38 -7.43 13.12
N HIS A 36 -4.67 -7.24 12.86
CA HIS A 36 -5.17 -6.17 12.02
C HIS A 36 -4.74 -4.78 12.53
N GLU A 37 -4.58 -4.61 13.85
CA GLU A 37 -4.11 -3.36 14.43
C GLU A 37 -2.66 -3.06 14.05
N HIS A 38 -1.78 -4.07 14.03
CA HIS A 38 -0.41 -3.93 13.58
C HIS A 38 -0.35 -3.64 12.07
N ILE A 39 -1.17 -4.34 11.27
CA ILE A 39 -1.30 -4.06 9.83
C ILE A 39 -1.75 -2.61 9.61
N ARG A 40 -2.81 -2.16 10.28
CA ARG A 40 -3.35 -0.79 10.18
C ARG A 40 -2.29 0.25 10.52
N LEU A 41 -1.59 0.08 11.65
CA LEU A 41 -0.53 1.00 12.06
C LEU A 41 0.62 1.05 11.04
N ARG A 42 1.00 -0.10 10.47
CA ARG A 42 2.06 -0.16 9.48
C ARG A 42 1.64 0.48 8.14
N VAL A 43 0.41 0.25 7.71
CA VAL A 43 -0.17 0.92 6.53
C VAL A 43 -0.12 2.44 6.74
N GLU A 44 -0.58 2.94 7.89
CA GLU A 44 -0.54 4.37 8.21
C GLU A 44 0.87 4.95 8.08
N GLN A 45 1.85 4.28 8.68
CA GLN A 45 3.25 4.71 8.63
C GLN A 45 3.76 4.81 7.18
N GLU A 46 3.56 3.77 6.36
CA GLU A 46 4.02 3.76 4.98
C GLU A 46 3.33 4.84 4.12
N LEU A 47 2.01 5.02 4.28
CA LEU A 47 1.27 6.06 3.57
C LEU A 47 1.76 7.47 3.97
N ARG A 48 1.94 7.74 5.26
CA ARG A 48 2.45 9.04 5.75
C ARG A 48 3.88 9.29 5.27
N GLU A 49 4.75 8.28 5.28
CA GLU A 49 6.11 8.38 4.75
C GLU A 49 6.11 8.72 3.25
N ILE A 50 5.27 8.05 2.46
CA ILE A 50 5.14 8.32 1.03
C ILE A 50 4.65 9.75 0.80
N ARG A 51 3.62 10.21 1.54
CA ARG A 51 3.11 11.59 1.46
C ARG A 51 4.20 12.63 1.75
N ILE A 52 5.01 12.43 2.80
CA ILE A 52 6.13 13.33 3.13
C ILE A 52 7.16 13.33 2.00
N ARG A 53 7.54 12.15 1.50
CA ARG A 53 8.54 12.04 0.41
C ARG A 53 8.01 12.61 -0.91
N MET A 54 6.71 12.54 -1.18
CA MET A 54 6.08 13.14 -2.37
C MET A 54 6.18 14.66 -2.40
N ARG A 55 6.11 15.34 -1.24
CA ARG A 55 6.31 16.79 -1.19
C ARG A 55 7.69 17.18 -1.72
N ARG A 56 8.73 16.40 -1.38
CA ARG A 56 10.09 16.58 -1.92
C ARG A 56 10.16 16.33 -3.42
N VAL A 57 9.45 15.33 -3.93
CA VAL A 57 9.39 15.08 -5.39
C VAL A 57 8.81 16.28 -6.14
N ALA A 58 7.76 16.92 -5.62
CA ALA A 58 7.21 18.12 -6.23
C ALA A 58 8.16 19.32 -6.15
N THR A 59 8.78 19.59 -5.00
CA THR A 59 9.67 20.76 -4.85
C THR A 59 10.97 20.61 -5.63
N ASP A 60 11.55 19.41 -5.61
CA ASP A 60 12.93 19.21 -6.07
C ASP A 60 13.00 18.78 -7.54
N MET A 61 11.92 18.20 -8.08
CA MET A 61 11.92 17.55 -9.39
C MET A 61 10.87 18.10 -10.36
N ALA A 62 9.96 19.01 -9.95
CA ALA A 62 9.02 19.60 -10.89
C ALA A 62 9.74 20.30 -12.05
N GLY A 63 9.30 20.01 -13.28
CA GLY A 63 9.93 20.52 -14.51
C GLY A 63 11.26 19.86 -14.89
N LYS A 64 11.76 18.89 -14.11
CA LYS A 64 12.99 18.14 -14.44
C LYS A 64 12.68 16.87 -15.25
N PRO A 65 13.59 16.41 -16.13
CA PRO A 65 13.37 15.22 -16.97
C PRO A 65 13.01 13.94 -16.21
N HIS A 66 13.44 13.81 -14.95
CA HIS A 66 13.24 12.59 -14.15
C HIS A 66 11.97 12.61 -13.29
N PHE A 67 11.13 13.64 -13.39
CA PHE A 67 9.91 13.77 -12.58
C PHE A 67 8.98 12.58 -12.75
N GLY A 68 8.71 12.14 -13.99
CA GLY A 68 7.82 10.99 -14.23
C GLY A 68 8.33 9.68 -13.67
N GLY A 69 9.64 9.43 -13.71
CA GLY A 69 10.24 8.26 -13.06
C GLY A 69 10.12 8.31 -11.54
N ALA A 70 10.26 9.50 -10.94
CA ALA A 70 10.09 9.69 -9.50
C ALA A 70 8.64 9.46 -9.06
N VAL A 71 7.65 9.96 -9.81
CA VAL A 71 6.22 9.72 -9.54
C VAL A 71 5.87 8.24 -9.70
N GLU A 72 6.29 7.61 -10.80
CA GLU A 72 6.05 6.17 -11.02
C GLU A 72 6.64 5.31 -9.87
N HIS A 73 7.84 5.65 -9.39
CA HIS A 73 8.42 4.97 -8.24
C HIS A 73 7.56 5.09 -6.97
N LYS A 74 6.92 6.25 -6.74
CA LYS A 74 5.97 6.43 -5.63
C LYS A 74 4.69 5.65 -5.82
N VAL A 75 4.16 5.58 -7.03
CA VAL A 75 3.01 4.72 -7.36
C VAL A 75 3.32 3.25 -7.02
N LYS A 76 4.51 2.75 -7.41
CA LYS A 76 4.93 1.38 -7.10
C LYS A 76 5.05 1.10 -5.61
N GLN A 77 5.53 2.08 -4.83
CA GLN A 77 5.64 1.96 -3.37
C GLN A 77 4.29 1.81 -2.67
N LEU A 78 3.19 2.28 -3.27
CA LEU A 78 1.86 2.16 -2.66
C LEU A 78 1.23 0.78 -2.76
N ARG A 79 1.73 -0.11 -3.61
CA ARG A 79 1.11 -1.44 -3.82
C ARG A 79 0.85 -2.17 -2.50
N SER A 80 1.90 -2.36 -1.70
CA SER A 80 1.82 -3.11 -0.45
C SER A 80 0.85 -2.50 0.56
N PRO A 81 0.97 -1.20 0.94
CA PRO A 81 0.05 -0.61 1.92
C PRO A 81 -1.39 -0.50 1.42
N LEU A 82 -1.63 -0.24 0.12
CA LEU A 82 -2.99 -0.19 -0.43
C LEU A 82 -3.64 -1.57 -0.48
N TRP A 83 -2.91 -2.61 -0.88
CA TRP A 83 -3.43 -3.97 -0.86
C TRP A 83 -3.82 -4.42 0.55
N ALA A 84 -2.97 -4.11 1.54
CA ALA A 84 -3.25 -4.40 2.93
C ALA A 84 -4.46 -3.62 3.46
N LEU A 85 -4.61 -2.35 3.08
CA LEU A 85 -5.78 -1.55 3.43
C LEU A 85 -7.07 -2.11 2.82
N LEU A 86 -7.05 -2.48 1.53
CA LEU A 86 -8.19 -3.15 0.89
C LEU A 86 -8.54 -4.46 1.59
N THR A 87 -7.54 -5.23 2.01
CA THR A 87 -7.76 -6.47 2.79
C THR A 87 -8.40 -6.17 4.15
N LEU A 88 -7.97 -5.11 4.86
CA LEU A 88 -8.57 -4.67 6.12
C LEU A 88 -10.03 -4.22 5.96
N ARG A 89 -10.43 -3.81 4.76
CA ARG A 89 -11.83 -3.49 4.39
C ARG A 89 -12.63 -4.73 3.99
N GLY A 90 -12.03 -5.92 4.00
CA GLY A 90 -12.64 -7.15 3.52
C GLY A 90 -12.72 -7.25 1.99
N GLU A 91 -12.02 -6.38 1.26
CA GLU A 91 -11.98 -6.43 -0.20
C GLU A 91 -10.92 -7.43 -0.68
N SER A 92 -11.33 -8.34 -1.56
CA SER A 92 -10.41 -9.28 -2.20
C SER A 92 -9.93 -8.72 -3.53
N VAL A 93 -8.63 -8.47 -3.61
CA VAL A 93 -7.94 -7.99 -4.81
C VAL A 93 -6.67 -8.79 -5.03
N ASP A 94 -6.37 -9.05 -6.30
CA ASP A 94 -5.06 -9.55 -6.73
C ASP A 94 -3.95 -8.60 -6.26
N ASP A 95 -2.79 -9.13 -5.87
CA ASP A 95 -1.73 -8.37 -5.22
C ASP A 95 -0.77 -7.67 -6.19
N HIS A 96 -1.00 -7.81 -7.50
CA HIS A 96 -0.28 -7.07 -8.54
C HIS A 96 -0.62 -5.57 -8.52
N LEU A 97 0.31 -4.76 -9.01
CA LEU A 97 0.22 -3.29 -8.93
C LEU A 97 -1.07 -2.73 -9.56
N GLU A 98 -1.39 -3.13 -10.78
CA GLU A 98 -2.54 -2.58 -11.50
C GLU A 98 -3.88 -2.94 -10.83
N PRO A 99 -4.17 -4.22 -10.49
CA PRO A 99 -5.36 -4.58 -9.73
C PRO A 99 -5.51 -3.82 -8.41
N VAL A 100 -4.42 -3.66 -7.64
CA VAL A 100 -4.43 -2.92 -6.37
C VAL A 100 -4.75 -1.44 -6.60
N LEU A 101 -4.13 -0.81 -7.61
CA LEU A 101 -4.41 0.59 -7.93
C LEU A 101 -5.87 0.77 -8.33
N VAL A 102 -6.38 -0.08 -9.22
CA VAL A 102 -7.78 -0.06 -9.68
C VAL A 102 -8.76 -0.30 -8.52
N GLY A 103 -8.46 -1.26 -7.64
CA GLY A 103 -9.28 -1.53 -6.46
C GLY A 103 -9.33 -0.32 -5.51
N ALA A 104 -8.17 0.23 -5.17
CA ALA A 104 -8.05 1.36 -4.26
C ALA A 104 -8.73 2.62 -4.80
N THR A 105 -8.46 2.99 -6.05
CA THR A 105 -9.09 4.17 -6.66
C THR A 105 -10.60 3.98 -6.82
N LYS A 106 -11.08 2.78 -7.17
CA LYS A 106 -12.51 2.47 -7.22
C LYS A 106 -13.17 2.66 -5.86
N ALA A 107 -12.55 2.19 -4.77
CA ALA A 107 -13.06 2.34 -3.41
C ALA A 107 -13.29 3.82 -3.02
N TYR A 108 -12.50 4.74 -3.59
CA TYR A 108 -12.57 6.17 -3.31
C TYR A 108 -13.17 7.03 -4.44
N GLY A 109 -13.67 6.41 -5.52
CA GLY A 109 -14.24 7.14 -6.66
C GLY A 109 -13.22 7.97 -7.46
N ILE A 110 -11.95 7.54 -7.49
CA ILE A 110 -10.84 8.22 -8.16
C ILE A 110 -10.61 7.60 -9.55
N ASP A 111 -10.28 8.42 -10.56
CA ASP A 111 -9.83 7.91 -11.85
C ASP A 111 -8.41 7.32 -11.74
N THR A 112 -8.24 6.06 -12.16
CA THR A 112 -6.96 5.34 -12.07
C THR A 112 -6.04 5.66 -13.22
N ALA A 113 -6.57 6.12 -14.36
CA ALA A 113 -5.82 6.26 -15.60
C ALA A 113 -4.54 7.11 -15.48
N PRO A 114 -4.50 8.22 -14.70
CA PRO A 114 -3.26 8.97 -14.50
C PRO A 114 -2.16 8.17 -13.80
N LEU A 115 -2.52 7.28 -12.85
CA LEU A 115 -1.55 6.49 -12.08
C LEU A 115 -0.90 5.40 -12.93
N LEU A 116 -1.68 4.75 -13.80
CA LEU A 116 -1.17 3.73 -14.73
C LEU A 116 -0.25 4.32 -15.81
N ARG A 117 -0.33 5.63 -16.02
CA ARG A 117 0.48 6.39 -16.99
C ARG A 117 1.37 7.44 -16.33
N ALA A 118 1.92 7.10 -15.16
CA ALA A 118 2.66 8.04 -14.34
C ALA A 118 3.90 8.65 -15.02
N ARG A 119 4.49 7.95 -16.01
CA ARG A 119 5.62 8.47 -16.78
C ARG A 119 5.18 9.46 -17.86
N GLU A 120 4.05 9.19 -18.49
CA GLU A 120 3.52 9.92 -19.63
C GLU A 120 2.81 11.20 -19.20
N VAL A 121 2.08 11.14 -18.07
CA VAL A 121 1.31 12.28 -17.53
C VAL A 121 1.67 12.56 -16.06
N PRO A 122 2.95 12.88 -15.76
CA PRO A 122 3.46 12.87 -14.39
C PRO A 122 2.83 13.92 -13.47
N ALA A 123 2.41 15.07 -14.02
CA ALA A 123 1.69 16.08 -13.25
C ALA A 123 0.29 15.60 -12.82
N ALA A 124 -0.48 15.04 -13.77
CA ALA A 124 -1.80 14.47 -13.46
C ALA A 124 -1.68 13.28 -12.50
N ALA A 125 -0.71 12.40 -12.74
CA ALA A 125 -0.43 11.27 -11.86
C ALA A 125 -0.06 11.71 -10.45
N TYR A 126 0.75 12.76 -10.30
CA TYR A 126 1.09 13.33 -9.00
C TYR A 126 -0.15 13.82 -8.25
N THR A 127 -1.01 14.58 -8.92
CA THR A 127 -2.26 15.09 -8.33
C THR A 127 -3.18 13.94 -7.91
N THR A 128 -3.42 12.97 -8.80
CA THR A 128 -4.22 11.78 -8.49
C THR A 128 -3.64 10.97 -7.34
N LEU A 129 -2.31 10.82 -7.29
CA LEU A 129 -1.61 10.11 -6.24
C LEU A 129 -1.75 10.81 -4.88
N ALA A 130 -1.70 12.15 -4.86
CA ALA A 130 -1.94 12.93 -3.66
C ALA A 130 -3.39 12.76 -3.16
N THR A 131 -4.38 12.80 -4.06
CA THR A 131 -5.79 12.54 -3.72
C THR A 131 -6.00 11.14 -3.17
N LEU A 132 -5.39 10.12 -3.80
CA LEU A 132 -5.45 8.73 -3.33
C LEU A 132 -4.82 8.56 -1.95
N LEU A 133 -3.68 9.20 -1.70
CA LEU A 133 -3.01 9.16 -0.39
C LEU A 133 -3.85 9.80 0.70
N ASP A 134 -4.47 10.94 0.42
CA ASP A 134 -5.32 11.62 1.41
C ASP A 134 -6.55 10.74 1.73
N ALA A 135 -7.23 10.20 0.71
CA ALA A 135 -8.36 9.29 0.91
C ALA A 135 -7.99 8.00 1.67
N ALA A 136 -6.85 7.38 1.34
CA ALA A 136 -6.38 6.17 2.02
C ALA A 136 -5.95 6.46 3.47
N LEU A 137 -5.40 7.63 3.75
CA LEU A 137 -5.09 8.04 5.12
C LEU A 137 -6.35 8.28 5.94
N ASP A 138 -7.36 8.94 5.36
CA ASP A 138 -8.65 9.15 6.02
C ASP A 138 -9.34 7.80 6.32
N ASP A 139 -9.25 6.83 5.40
CA ASP A 139 -9.79 5.47 5.60
C ASP A 139 -9.05 4.73 6.74
N VAL A 140 -7.72 4.84 6.79
CA VAL A 140 -6.91 4.25 7.88
C VAL A 140 -7.17 4.91 9.24
N ASP A 141 -7.42 6.22 9.26
CA ASP A 141 -7.70 6.99 10.48
C ASP A 141 -9.12 6.74 11.00
N THR A 142 -10.06 6.38 10.11
CA THR A 142 -11.45 6.02 10.46
C THR A 142 -11.65 4.51 10.67
N TRP A 143 -10.66 3.69 10.31
CA TRP A 143 -10.70 2.25 10.51
C TRP A 143 -10.87 1.93 12.00
N THR A 144 -11.90 1.14 12.29
CA THR A 144 -12.11 0.56 13.62
C THR A 144 -11.99 -0.96 13.53
N PRO A 145 -11.35 -1.62 14.50
CA PRO A 145 -11.37 -3.07 14.54
C PRO A 145 -12.81 -3.55 14.70
N GLU A 146 -13.26 -4.42 13.81
CA GLU A 146 -14.48 -5.20 14.05
C GLU A 146 -14.27 -5.96 15.37
N ARG A 147 -15.23 -5.87 16.30
CA ARG A 147 -15.16 -6.63 17.55
C ARG A 147 -15.32 -8.12 17.24
N GLY A 148 -14.21 -8.85 17.16
CA GLY A 148 -14.14 -10.33 17.05
C GLY A 148 -13.71 -10.78 15.65
N ASN A 149 -12.79 -11.74 15.48
CA ASN A 149 -12.55 -12.93 16.30
C ASN A 149 -11.13 -13.00 16.88
N SER A 150 -11.09 -13.26 18.19
CA SER A 150 -9.97 -13.88 18.89
C SER A 150 -9.70 -15.30 18.40
#